data_AF-A0A1Q8QLB6-F1
#
_entry.id   AF-A0A1Q8QLB6-F1
#
_cell.length_a   1.000
_cell.length_b   1.000
_cell.length_c   1.000
_cell.angle_alpha   90.00
_cell.angle_beta   90.00
_cell.angle_gamma   90.00
#
_symmetry.space_group_name_H-M   'P 1'
#
loop_
_entity.id
_entity.type
_entity.pdbx_description
1 polymer ?
#
loop_
_entity_poly.entity_id
_entity_poly.type
_entity_poly.pdbx_seq_one_letter_code
_entity_poly.pdbx_strand_id
1 'polypeptide(L)'
;MAISKKVGNAVARNRVKRVLRECFRLCAPQAVSGLDIVVVAKKCLDPSRLTLLLACRDLCPILERMAKDLDRPALPGSVTPCDAPSSGL
;
A
#
# COMPACT_ATOMS: atom_id res chain seq x y z
N MET A 1 -3.92 6.96 -0.30
CA MET A 1 -4.33 6.54 1.08
C MET A 1 -5.66 7.18 1.47
N ALA A 2 -6.70 6.37 1.58
CA ALA A 2 -8.02 6.82 2.04
C ALA A 2 -8.20 6.51 3.53
N ILE A 3 -8.66 7.50 4.31
CA ILE A 3 -9.02 7.29 5.73
C ILE A 3 -10.46 7.72 5.90
N SER A 4 -11.29 6.81 6.43
CA SER A 4 -12.71 7.09 6.68
C SER A 4 -12.87 8.22 7.69
N LYS A 5 -13.94 9.02 7.54
CA LYS A 5 -14.32 10.09 8.49
C LYS A 5 -14.50 9.56 9.92
N LYS A 6 -14.80 8.25 10.06
CA LYS A 6 -15.00 7.53 11.33
C LYS A 6 -13.74 7.42 12.20
N VAL A 7 -12.54 7.66 11.64
CA VAL A 7 -11.27 7.56 12.38
C VAL A 7 -11.00 8.79 13.26
N GLY A 8 -11.70 9.92 13.00
CA GLY A 8 -11.60 11.13 13.82
C GLY A 8 -11.53 12.42 13.00
N ASN A 9 -11.15 13.50 13.68
CA ASN A 9 -11.02 14.84 13.09
C ASN A 9 -9.93 14.88 12.00
N ALA A 10 -9.97 15.90 11.13
CA ALA A 10 -9.06 16.07 10.00
C ALA A 10 -7.57 16.02 10.42
N VAL A 11 -7.22 16.64 11.54
CA VAL A 11 -5.83 16.65 12.07
C VAL A 11 -5.38 15.23 12.44
N ALA A 12 -6.21 14.48 13.17
CA ALA A 12 -5.91 13.09 13.54
C ALA A 12 -5.73 12.19 12.31
N ARG A 13 -6.61 12.33 11.30
CA ARG A 13 -6.47 11.59 10.03
C ARG A 13 -5.20 11.99 9.27
N ASN A 14 -4.84 13.27 9.27
CA ASN A 14 -3.63 13.75 8.60
C ASN A 14 -2.37 13.24 9.30
N ARG A 15 -2.39 13.16 10.63
CA ARG A 15 -1.32 12.52 11.42
C ARG A 15 -1.18 11.05 11.04
N VAL A 16 -2.26 10.28 11.02
CA VAL A 16 -2.25 8.87 10.61
C VAL A 16 -1.68 8.71 9.19
N LYS A 17 -2.15 9.51 8.22
CA LYS A 17 -1.60 9.51 6.86
C LYS A 17 -0.09 9.81 6.84
N ARG A 18 0.37 10.74 7.69
CA ARG A 18 1.79 11.10 7.76
C ARG A 18 2.64 9.95 8.32
N VAL A 19 2.20 9.31 9.39
CA VAL A 19 2.86 8.14 9.97
C VAL A 19 2.91 6.98 8.98
N LEU A 20 1.79 6.69 8.31
CA LEU A 20 1.76 5.63 7.31
C LEU A 20 2.72 5.94 6.16
N ARG A 21 2.65 7.13 5.54
CA ARG A 21 3.57 7.49 4.44
C ARG A 21 5.03 7.36 4.84
N GLU A 22 5.38 7.76 6.05
CA GLU A 22 6.74 7.62 6.56
C GLU A 22 7.14 6.14 6.73
N CYS A 23 6.24 5.32 7.27
CA CYS A 23 6.42 3.87 7.34
C CYS A 23 6.66 3.27 5.95
N PHE A 24 5.87 3.63 4.94
CA PHE A 24 6.08 3.16 3.57
C PHE A 24 7.41 3.65 2.99
N ARG A 25 7.78 4.92 3.24
CA ARG A 25 9.06 5.46 2.76
C ARG A 25 10.27 4.72 3.33
N LEU A 26 10.19 4.25 4.57
CA LEU A 26 11.28 3.53 5.25
C LEU A 26 11.27 2.02 5.00
N CYS A 27 10.10 1.41 4.87
CA CYS A 27 9.95 -0.04 4.77
C CYS A 27 9.57 -0.56 3.38
N ALA A 28 9.33 0.27 2.35
CA ALA A 28 8.97 -0.25 1.03
C ALA A 28 10.18 -0.94 0.36
N PRO A 29 10.20 -2.28 0.21
CA PRO A 29 11.21 -2.94 -0.60
C PRO A 29 11.07 -2.52 -2.08
N GLN A 30 12.17 -2.63 -2.83
CA GLN A 30 12.19 -2.30 -4.26
C GLN A 30 11.10 -3.03 -5.05
N ALA A 31 10.78 -4.27 -4.66
CA ALA A 31 9.73 -5.08 -5.27
C ALA A 31 8.31 -4.52 -5.11
N VAL A 32 8.02 -3.68 -4.11
CA VAL A 32 6.72 -3.00 -3.98
C VAL A 32 6.68 -1.59 -4.57
N SER A 33 7.79 -1.11 -5.15
CA SER A 33 7.87 0.24 -5.73
C SER A 33 6.93 0.46 -6.93
N GLY A 34 6.43 -0.62 -7.55
CA GLY A 34 5.46 -0.58 -8.65
C GLY A 34 4.01 -0.90 -8.26
N LEU A 35 3.67 -0.96 -6.95
CA LEU A 35 2.32 -1.32 -6.49
C LEU A 35 1.53 -0.14 -5.92
N ASP A 36 0.26 -0.08 -6.30
CA ASP A 36 -0.73 0.78 -5.66
C ASP A 36 -1.31 0.12 -4.40
N ILE A 37 -0.72 0.43 -3.25
CA ILE A 37 -1.14 -0.11 -1.95
C ILE A 37 -2.21 0.79 -1.32
N VAL A 38 -3.43 0.26 -1.21
CA VAL A 38 -4.55 0.93 -0.52
C VAL A 38 -4.66 0.42 0.92
N VAL A 39 -4.25 1.25 1.88
CA VAL A 39 -4.43 0.96 3.31
C VAL A 39 -5.80 1.45 3.78
N VAL A 40 -6.60 0.54 4.34
CA VAL A 40 -7.89 0.85 4.95
C VAL A 40 -7.77 0.72 6.47
N ALA A 41 -7.90 1.86 7.17
CA ALA A 41 -7.94 1.87 8.63
C ALA A 41 -9.20 1.17 9.16
N LYS A 42 -9.03 0.11 9.96
CA LYS A 42 -10.14 -0.55 10.66
C LYS A 42 -10.73 0.36 11.76
N LYS A 43 -11.99 0.12 12.11
CA LYS A 43 -12.76 0.91 13.10
C LYS A 43 -12.07 1.02 14.47
N CYS A 44 -11.25 0.05 14.87
CA CYS A 44 -10.58 0.01 16.16
C CYS A 44 -9.26 0.78 16.20
N LEU A 45 -8.90 1.50 15.13
CA LEU A 45 -7.65 2.24 15.07
C LEU A 45 -7.78 3.57 15.84
N ASP A 46 -7.06 3.68 16.96
CA ASP A 46 -6.91 4.94 17.68
C ASP A 46 -5.78 5.79 17.05
N PRO A 47 -6.09 6.94 16.44
CA PRO A 47 -5.10 7.79 15.79
C PRO A 47 -4.09 8.41 16.77
N SER A 48 -4.37 8.45 18.07
CA SER A 48 -3.46 9.00 19.09
C SER A 48 -2.38 8.00 19.45
N ARG A 49 -2.73 6.72 19.49
CA ARG A 49 -1.83 5.62 19.84
C ARG A 49 -0.97 5.14 18.67
N LEU A 50 -1.37 5.45 17.43
CA LEU A 50 -0.59 5.08 16.26
C LEU A 50 0.73 5.86 16.22
N THR A 51 1.85 5.16 16.37
CA THR A 51 3.20 5.71 16.21
C THR A 51 3.90 5.08 15.01
N LEU A 52 4.98 5.71 14.54
CA LEU A 52 5.78 5.15 13.45
C LEU A 52 6.30 3.75 13.78
N LEU A 53 6.80 3.55 15.01
CA LEU A 53 7.27 2.26 15.47
C LEU A 53 6.18 1.18 15.38
N LEU A 54 4.97 1.46 15.88
CA LEU A 54 3.85 0.52 15.82
C LEU A 54 3.42 0.25 14.37
N ALA A 55 3.38 1.29 13.54
CA ALA A 55 3.06 1.14 12.12
C ALA A 55 4.10 0.25 11.43
N CYS A 56 5.40 0.49 11.63
CA CYS A 56 6.46 -0.32 11.05
C CYS A 56 6.40 -1.77 11.54
N ARG A 57 6.23 -1.99 12.84
CA ARG A 57 6.13 -3.33 13.42
C ARG A 57 5.03 -4.17 12.75
N ASP A 58 3.88 -3.56 12.49
CA ASP A 58 2.72 -4.28 11.97
C ASP A 58 2.70 -4.33 10.43
N LEU A 59 3.21 -3.30 9.72
CA LEU A 59 3.17 -3.23 8.25
C LEU A 59 4.40 -3.86 7.57
N CYS A 60 5.62 -3.68 8.10
CA CYS A 60 6.82 -4.14 7.40
C CYS A 60 6.83 -5.66 7.13
N PRO A 61 6.42 -6.58 8.04
CA PRO A 61 6.34 -8.01 7.71
C PRO A 61 5.31 -8.33 6.62
N ILE A 62 4.22 -7.55 6.53
CA ILE A 62 3.22 -7.70 5.47
C ILE A 62 3.82 -7.26 4.13
N LEU A 63 4.53 -6.12 4.10
CA LEU A 63 5.16 -5.60 2.88
C LEU A 63 6.27 -6.53 2.37
N GLU A 64 7.08 -7.10 3.25
CA GLU A 64 8.09 -8.10 2.88
C GLU A 64 7.47 -9.37 2.31
N ARG A 65 6.35 -9.81 2.89
CA ARG A 65 5.63 -10.98 2.39
C ARG A 65 5.03 -10.71 1.01
N MET A 66 4.38 -9.57 0.83
CA MET A 66 3.87 -9.15 -0.48
C MET A 66 4.98 -9.05 -1.51
N ALA A 67 6.14 -8.49 -1.14
CA ALA A 67 7.31 -8.43 -2.01
C ALA A 67 7.77 -9.82 -2.48
N LYS A 68 7.82 -10.80 -1.57
CA LYS A 68 8.17 -12.20 -1.91
C LYS A 68 7.12 -12.86 -2.81
N ASP A 69 5.84 -12.57 -2.57
CA ASP A 69 4.75 -13.13 -3.38
C ASP A 69 4.76 -12.57 -4.81
N LEU A 70 5.23 -11.33 -4.99
CA LEU A 70 5.39 -10.67 -6.29
C LEU A 70 6.67 -11.05 -7.01
N ASP A 71 7.74 -11.37 -6.27
CA ASP A 71 9.00 -11.89 -6.81
C ASP A 71 8.85 -13.33 -7.32
N ARG A 72 7.69 -13.96 -7.10
CA ARG A 72 7.33 -15.19 -7.79
C ARG A 72 7.22 -14.86 -9.29
N PRO A 73 8.09 -15.42 -10.15
CA PRO A 73 8.06 -15.09 -11.56
C PRO A 73 6.66 -15.35 -12.10
N ALA A 74 6.09 -14.34 -12.77
CA ALA A 74 4.85 -14.48 -13.50
C ALA A 74 4.98 -15.73 -14.37
N LEU A 75 4.10 -16.71 -14.17
CA LEU A 75 4.02 -17.84 -15.08
C LEU A 75 3.85 -17.27 -16.50
N PRO A 76 4.64 -17.71 -17.49
CA PRO A 76 4.51 -17.25 -18.86
C PRO A 76 3.11 -17.65 -19.36
N GLY A 77 2.19 -16.69 -19.45
CA GLY A 77 0.80 -16.96 -19.85
C GLY A 77 -0.25 -15.92 -19.49
N SER A 78 0.06 -14.87 -18.71
CA SER A 78 -0.91 -13.77 -18.50
C SER A 78 -0.93 -12.84 -19.71
N VAL A 79 -1.86 -13.12 -20.61
CA VAL A 79 -2.34 -12.29 -21.73
C VAL A 79 -2.20 -10.80 -21.44
N THR A 80 -1.45 -10.08 -22.27
CA THR A 80 -1.56 -8.63 -22.43
C THR A 80 -2.80 -8.35 -23.29
N PRO A 81 -3.80 -7.58 -22.81
CA PRO A 81 -4.85 -7.09 -23.68
C PRO A 81 -4.31 -5.93 -24.53
N CYS A 82 -4.67 -5.96 -25.81
CA CYS A 82 -4.69 -4.85 -26.76
C CYS A 82 -3.36 -4.52 -27.49
N ASP A 83 -2.90 -5.44 -28.31
CA ASP A 83 -2.45 -5.05 -29.66
C ASP A 83 -3.68 -4.99 -30.56
N ALA A 84 -4.28 -3.80 -30.69
CA ALA A 84 -5.25 -3.55 -31.74
C ALA A 84 -4.47 -3.37 -33.06
N PRO A 85 -4.70 -4.18 -34.12
CA PRO A 85 -4.20 -3.80 -35.42
C PRO A 85 -5.01 -2.59 -35.87
N SER A 86 -4.34 -1.44 -35.97
CA SER A 86 -4.82 -0.33 -36.79
C SER A 86 -4.82 -0.83 -38.22
N SER A 87 -5.95 -1.39 -38.66
CA SER A 87 -6.24 -1.63 -40.06
C SER A 87 -6.33 -0.27 -40.75
N GLY A 88 -5.25 0.13 -41.40
CA GLY A 88 -5.30 1.07 -42.50
C GLY A 88 -5.91 0.35 -43.71
N LEU A 89 -6.98 0.93 -44.24
CA LEU A 89 -7.30 1.13 -45.66
C LEU A 89 -8.58 1.96 -45.74
#